data_AF-A0A534C586-F1
#
_entry.id   AF-A0A534C586-F1
#
_cell.length_a   1.000
_cell.length_b   1.000
_cell.length_c   1.000
_cell.angle_alpha   90.00
_cell.angle_beta   90.00
_cell.angle_gamma   90.00
#
_symmetry.space_group_name_H-M   'P 1'
#
loop_
_entity.id
_entity.type
_entity.pdbx_description
1 polymer ?
#
loop_
_entity_poly.entity_id
_entity_poly.type
_entity_poly.pdbx_seq_one_letter_code
_entity_poly.pdbx_strand_id
1 'polypeptide(L)'
;MADHAVVAEDEVDLSRRKFLTRATIATGAVGTVLAAVPFIESWSPSERARAQGAPTELDLAKLEPGQMTTTVWRKSPVYVVRRTPDMLARIAGHDGLLKDPQSEKSDQPPYARNPLRSRSAEFLVLIGT
;
A
#
# COMPACT_ATOMS: atom_id res chain seq x y z
N MET A 1 -4.85 66.74 56.76
CA MET A 1 -5.69 65.57 57.10
C MET A 1 -6.65 65.41 55.94
N ALA A 2 -6.50 64.46 55.02
CA ALA A 2 -5.65 63.27 54.99
C ALA A 2 -5.19 63.04 53.53
N ASP A 3 -4.12 62.28 53.38
CA ASP A 3 -3.48 61.89 52.12
C ASP A 3 -4.46 61.35 51.09
N HIS A 4 -4.34 61.84 49.85
CA HIS A 4 -4.83 61.12 48.68
C HIS A 4 -3.86 59.96 48.40
N ALA A 5 -4.20 58.78 48.91
CA ALA A 5 -3.56 57.54 48.50
C ALA A 5 -3.87 57.29 47.02
N VAL A 6 -2.89 57.58 46.15
CA VAL A 6 -2.86 57.06 44.79
C VAL A 6 -2.70 55.55 44.92
N VAL A 7 -3.77 54.82 44.69
CA VAL A 7 -3.70 53.38 44.45
C VAL A 7 -2.90 53.22 43.16
N ALA A 8 -1.65 52.77 43.27
CA ALA A 8 -0.87 52.37 42.12
C ALA A 8 -1.63 51.24 41.44
N GLU A 9 -2.17 51.49 40.24
CA GLU A 9 -2.65 50.41 39.39
C GLU A 9 -1.48 49.48 39.12
N ASP A 10 -1.66 48.18 39.41
CA ASP A 10 -0.68 47.14 39.11
C ASP A 10 -0.26 47.25 37.64
N GLU A 11 0.93 47.78 37.38
CA GLU A 11 1.46 47.91 36.03
C GLU A 11 1.67 46.50 35.47
N VAL A 12 0.79 46.10 34.55
CA VAL A 12 0.76 44.74 34.00
C VAL A 12 2.09 44.45 33.31
N ASP A 13 2.84 43.45 33.81
CA ASP A 13 4.08 43.00 33.17
C ASP A 13 3.77 42.34 31.81
N LEU A 14 3.89 43.15 30.76
CA LEU A 14 3.65 42.76 29.37
C LEU A 14 4.64 41.69 28.89
N SER A 15 5.84 41.63 29.47
CA SER A 15 6.86 40.64 29.09
C SER A 15 6.49 39.26 29.61
N ARG A 16 6.05 39.17 30.87
CA ARG A 16 5.50 37.93 31.45
C ARG A 16 4.27 37.47 30.71
N ARG A 17 3.35 38.39 30.38
CA ARG A 17 2.15 38.07 29.58
C ARG A 17 2.53 37.46 28.23
N LYS A 18 3.43 38.11 27.47
CA LYS A 18 3.89 37.61 26.17
C LYS A 18 4.59 36.25 26.29
N PHE A 19 5.39 36.06 27.33
CA PHE A 19 6.04 34.77 27.59
C PHE A 19 5.01 33.67 27.84
N LEU A 20 4.07 33.87 28.76
CA LEU A 20 3.02 32.90 29.07
C LEU A 20 2.16 32.60 27.83
N THR A 21 1.75 33.61 27.07
CA THR A 21 1.00 33.40 25.82
C THR A 21 1.77 32.55 24.81
N ARG A 22 3.07 32.83 24.59
CA ARG A 22 3.90 32.04 23.66
C ARG A 22 4.10 30.61 24.16
N ALA A 23 4.34 30.44 25.45
CA ALA A 23 4.47 29.12 26.07
C ALA A 23 3.19 28.30 25.92
N THR A 24 2.01 28.90 26.16
CA THR A 24 0.72 28.24 25.97
C THR A 24 0.49 27.84 24.51
N ILE A 25 0.79 28.72 23.55
CA ILE A 25 0.65 28.42 22.12
C ILE A 25 1.57 27.28 21.72
N ALA A 26 2.84 27.31 22.13
CA ALA A 26 3.81 26.28 21.80
C ALA A 26 3.38 24.90 22.35
N THR A 27 2.98 24.84 23.62
CA THR A 27 2.52 23.60 24.24
C THR A 27 1.22 23.10 23.60
N GLY A 28 0.29 24.00 23.28
CA GLY A 28 -0.94 23.65 22.56
C GLY A 28 -0.66 23.06 21.19
N ALA A 29 0.24 23.68 20.42
CA ALA A 29 0.62 23.21 19.08
C ALA A 29 1.27 21.81 19.13
N VAL A 30 2.18 21.58 20.07
CA VAL A 30 2.79 20.26 20.28
C VAL A 30 1.72 19.22 20.63
N GLY A 31 0.81 19.54 21.54
CA GLY A 31 -0.30 18.65 21.92
C GLY A 31 -1.19 18.30 20.73
N THR A 32 -1.53 19.27 19.88
CA THR A 32 -2.34 19.04 18.66
C THR A 32 -1.62 18.13 17.67
N VAL A 33 -0.33 18.35 17.41
CA VAL A 33 0.44 17.49 16.50
C VAL A 33 0.51 16.06 17.05
N LEU A 34 0.85 15.89 18.33
CA LEU A 34 0.92 14.57 18.97
C LEU A 34 -0.42 13.84 18.94
N ALA A 35 -1.53 14.57 19.10
CA ALA A 35 -2.87 13.99 18.99
C ALA A 35 -3.24 13.64 17.55
N ALA A 36 -2.84 14.42 16.56
CA ALA A 36 -3.21 14.22 15.15
C ALA A 36 -2.44 13.04 14.49
N VAL A 37 -1.17 12.83 14.85
CA VAL A 37 -0.33 11.75 14.29
C VAL A 37 -1.01 10.37 14.30
N PRO A 38 -1.53 9.83 15.42
CA PRO A 38 -2.16 8.51 15.43
C PRO A 38 -3.43 8.43 14.57
N PHE A 39 -4.17 9.54 14.38
CA PHE A 39 -5.32 9.55 13.48
C PHE A 39 -4.89 9.45 12.01
N ILE A 40 -3.83 10.13 11.62
CA ILE A 40 -3.27 10.02 10.26
C ILE A 40 -2.71 8.61 10.05
N GLU A 41 -1.97 8.08 11.03
CA GLU A 41 -1.44 6.71 10.96
C GLU A 41 -2.57 5.66 10.90
N SER A 42 -3.73 5.93 11.50
CA SER A 42 -4.89 5.02 11.46
C SER A 42 -5.46 4.79 10.06
N TRP A 43 -5.17 5.68 9.09
CA TRP A 43 -5.55 5.49 7.69
C TRP A 43 -4.60 4.54 6.94
N SER A 44 -3.46 4.21 7.53
CA SER A 44 -2.53 3.25 6.94
C SER A 44 -3.12 1.83 6.96
N PRO A 45 -2.70 0.93 6.03
CA PRO A 45 -3.20 -0.42 6.00
C PRO A 45 -2.91 -1.14 7.32
N SER A 46 -3.97 -1.62 7.98
CA SER A 46 -3.84 -2.36 9.24
C SER A 46 -2.88 -3.56 9.12
N GLU A 47 -2.31 -4.00 10.23
CA GLU A 47 -1.45 -5.20 10.28
C GLU A 47 -2.13 -6.45 9.71
N ARG A 48 -3.47 -6.57 9.85
CA ARG A 48 -4.23 -7.65 9.19
C ARG A 48 -4.23 -7.53 7.67
N ALA A 49 -4.30 -6.31 7.14
CA ALA A 49 -4.22 -6.06 5.70
C ALA A 49 -2.79 -6.30 5.16
N ARG A 50 -1.75 -5.95 5.94
CA ARG A 50 -0.36 -6.29 5.63
C ARG A 50 -0.12 -7.81 5.66
N ALA A 51 -0.65 -8.49 6.66
CA ALA A 51 -0.58 -9.95 6.78
C ALA A 51 -1.31 -10.67 5.64
N GLN A 52 -2.47 -10.17 5.18
CA GLN A 52 -3.15 -10.68 3.98
C GLN A 52 -2.36 -10.42 2.67
N GLY A 53 -1.35 -9.55 2.72
CA GLY A 53 -0.44 -9.29 1.62
C GLY A 53 0.81 -10.19 1.62
N ALA A 54 0.95 -11.09 2.60
CA ALA A 54 2.07 -12.03 2.66
C ALA A 54 2.13 -12.90 1.38
N PRO A 55 3.32 -13.38 1.00
CA PRO A 55 3.47 -14.30 -0.12
C PRO A 55 2.64 -15.57 0.10
N THR A 56 1.85 -15.96 -0.90
CA THR A 56 1.18 -17.25 -0.90
C THR A 56 2.10 -18.30 -1.50
N GLU A 57 2.45 -19.31 -0.72
CA GLU A 57 3.24 -20.44 -1.20
C GLU A 57 2.33 -21.52 -1.80
N LEU A 58 2.69 -22.01 -2.97
CA LEU A 58 1.98 -23.09 -3.66
C LEU A 58 3.00 -24.10 -4.16
N ASP A 59 2.79 -25.36 -3.80
CA ASP A 59 3.60 -26.48 -4.28
C ASP A 59 3.19 -26.86 -5.71
N LEU A 60 4.10 -26.63 -6.66
CA LEU A 60 3.89 -26.91 -8.08
C LEU A 60 4.08 -28.39 -8.44
N ALA A 61 4.73 -29.19 -7.58
CA ALA A 61 5.02 -30.60 -7.87
C ALA A 61 3.75 -31.45 -7.94
N LYS A 62 2.68 -31.02 -7.27
CA LYS A 62 1.39 -31.70 -7.21
C LYS A 62 0.49 -31.41 -8.41
N LEU A 63 0.86 -30.45 -9.26
CA LEU A 63 0.03 -30.02 -10.38
C LEU A 63 0.34 -30.87 -11.61
N GLU A 64 -0.65 -31.55 -12.18
CA GLU A 64 -0.46 -32.35 -13.39
C GLU A 64 -0.49 -31.49 -14.67
N PRO A 65 0.19 -31.90 -15.77
CA PRO A 65 0.10 -31.16 -17.03
C PRO A 65 -1.34 -31.04 -17.54
N GLY A 66 -1.78 -29.83 -17.86
CA GLY A 66 -3.15 -29.49 -18.24
C GLY A 66 -4.05 -29.10 -17.06
N GLN A 67 -3.59 -29.27 -15.83
CA GLN A 67 -4.34 -28.90 -14.64
C GLN A 67 -4.16 -27.42 -14.28
N MET A 68 -5.23 -26.84 -13.75
CA MET A 68 -5.25 -25.51 -13.14
C MET A 68 -5.59 -25.63 -11.65
N THR A 69 -4.88 -24.88 -10.82
CA THR A 69 -5.22 -24.67 -9.41
C THR A 69 -5.44 -23.18 -9.15
N THR A 70 -6.26 -22.87 -8.14
CA THR A 70 -6.56 -21.50 -7.73
C THR A 70 -6.15 -21.31 -6.29
N THR A 71 -5.40 -20.26 -6.02
CA THR A 71 -5.06 -19.82 -4.67
C THR A 71 -5.46 -18.37 -4.47
N VAL A 72 -5.61 -17.91 -3.24
CA VAL A 72 -6.01 -16.52 -2.96
C VAL A 72 -4.78 -15.72 -2.53
N TRP A 73 -4.60 -14.55 -3.12
CA TRP A 73 -3.57 -13.58 -2.73
C TRP A 73 -4.17 -12.17 -2.72
N ARG A 74 -4.03 -11.45 -1.60
CA ARG A 74 -4.59 -10.08 -1.44
C ARG A 74 -6.07 -9.98 -1.85
N LYS A 75 -6.89 -10.97 -1.45
CA LYS A 75 -8.33 -11.10 -1.80
C LYS A 75 -8.64 -11.27 -3.30
N SER A 76 -7.61 -11.43 -4.13
CA SER A 76 -7.76 -11.72 -5.56
C SER A 76 -7.44 -13.20 -5.80
N PRO A 77 -8.18 -13.90 -6.67
CA PRO A 77 -7.81 -15.24 -7.07
C PRO A 77 -6.53 -15.19 -7.92
N VAL A 78 -5.61 -16.12 -7.67
CA VAL A 78 -4.42 -16.36 -8.46
C VAL A 78 -4.57 -17.73 -9.10
N TYR A 79 -4.61 -17.74 -10.43
CA TYR A 79 -4.69 -18.95 -11.23
C TYR A 79 -3.29 -19.42 -11.58
N VAL A 80 -3.01 -20.70 -11.32
CA VAL A 80 -1.75 -21.35 -11.69
C VAL A 80 -2.08 -22.53 -12.59
N VAL A 81 -1.57 -22.49 -13.81
CA VAL A 81 -1.81 -23.51 -14.84
C VAL A 81 -0.50 -24.16 -15.21
N ARG A 82 -0.46 -25.50 -15.20
CA ARG A 82 0.63 -26.27 -15.78
C ARG A 82 0.30 -26.58 -17.23
N ARG A 83 0.94 -25.89 -18.17
CA ARG A 83 0.67 -25.99 -19.61
C ARG A 83 1.27 -27.27 -20.18
N THR A 84 0.54 -27.92 -21.08
CA THR A 84 1.05 -29.05 -21.86
C THR A 84 1.86 -28.56 -23.07
N PRO A 85 2.68 -29.42 -23.71
CA PRO A 85 3.38 -29.07 -24.94
C PRO A 85 2.44 -28.63 -26.06
N ASP A 86 1.27 -29.26 -26.20
CA ASP A 86 0.25 -28.88 -27.19
C ASP A 86 -0.31 -27.47 -26.93
N MET A 87 -0.55 -27.13 -25.66
CA MET A 87 -0.98 -25.77 -25.29
C MET A 87 0.08 -24.74 -25.64
N LEU A 88 1.36 -25.04 -25.42
CA LEU A 88 2.46 -24.13 -25.75
C LEU A 88 2.62 -23.93 -27.26
N ALA A 89 2.44 -25.00 -28.05
CA ALA A 89 2.51 -24.93 -29.50
C ALA A 89 1.43 -24.01 -30.10
N ARG A 90 0.25 -23.94 -29.47
CA ARG A 90 -0.89 -23.13 -29.90
C ARG A 90 -0.81 -21.64 -29.53
N ILE A 91 0.21 -21.21 -28.78
CA ILE A 91 0.31 -19.80 -28.36
C ILE A 91 0.71 -18.89 -29.53
N ALA A 92 1.55 -19.38 -30.44
CA ALA A 92 2.09 -18.59 -31.53
C ALA A 92 1.10 -18.47 -32.71
N GLY A 93 1.20 -17.38 -33.48
CA GLY A 93 0.45 -17.19 -34.73
C GLY A 93 -0.90 -16.50 -34.60
N HIS A 94 -1.22 -15.96 -33.42
CA HIS A 94 -2.49 -15.28 -33.15
C HIS A 94 -2.37 -13.77 -32.92
N ASP A 95 -1.18 -13.19 -33.10
CA ASP A 95 -0.90 -11.78 -32.75
C ASP A 95 -1.86 -10.79 -33.40
N GLY A 96 -2.26 -11.00 -34.66
CA GLY A 96 -3.21 -10.13 -35.36
C GLY A 96 -4.64 -10.18 -34.82
N LEU A 97 -4.97 -11.17 -33.98
CA LEU A 97 -6.29 -11.33 -33.35
C LEU A 97 -6.33 -10.79 -31.92
N LEU A 98 -5.17 -10.49 -31.32
CA LEU A 98 -5.06 -10.08 -29.92
C LEU A 98 -5.09 -8.55 -29.80
N LYS A 99 -5.84 -8.05 -28.81
CA LYS A 99 -5.89 -6.61 -28.49
C LYS A 99 -4.55 -6.09 -27.95
N ASP A 100 -3.80 -6.94 -27.27
CA ASP A 100 -2.49 -6.62 -26.67
C ASP A 100 -1.55 -7.83 -26.81
N PRO A 101 -0.97 -8.05 -28.01
CA PRO A 101 -0.15 -9.23 -28.29
C PRO A 101 1.11 -9.30 -27.43
N GLN A 102 1.69 -8.14 -27.11
CA GLN A 102 2.93 -8.02 -26.33
C GLN A 102 2.69 -7.77 -24.83
N SER A 103 1.44 -7.64 -24.40
CA SER A 103 1.07 -7.34 -23.01
C SER A 103 1.68 -6.06 -22.45
N GLU A 104 1.78 -5.02 -23.28
CA GLU A 104 2.33 -3.72 -22.87
C GLU A 104 1.46 -3.01 -21.83
N LYS A 105 0.15 -3.30 -21.81
CA LYS A 105 -0.79 -2.70 -20.86
C LYS A 105 -0.90 -3.50 -19.56
N SER A 106 -0.25 -4.66 -19.48
CA SER A 106 -0.28 -5.52 -18.31
C SER A 106 0.90 -5.21 -17.39
N ASP A 107 0.65 -5.13 -16.08
CA ASP A 107 1.72 -5.05 -15.09
C ASP A 107 2.42 -6.41 -14.98
N GLN A 108 3.62 -6.50 -15.53
CA GLN A 108 4.40 -7.73 -15.64
C GLN A 108 5.79 -7.53 -15.04
N PRO A 109 6.25 -8.47 -14.19
CA PRO A 109 7.62 -8.44 -13.69
C PRO A 109 8.62 -8.62 -14.84
N PRO A 110 9.86 -8.10 -14.71
CA PRO A 110 10.83 -8.09 -15.82
C PRO A 110 11.07 -9.46 -16.47
N TYR A 111 11.08 -10.54 -15.68
CA TYR A 111 11.30 -11.90 -16.18
C TYR A 111 10.11 -12.47 -16.98
N ALA A 112 8.91 -11.90 -16.85
CA ALA A 112 7.70 -12.35 -17.52
C ALA A 112 7.34 -11.47 -18.73
N ARG A 113 8.17 -10.47 -19.08
CA ARG A 113 8.04 -9.70 -20.32
C ARG A 113 8.56 -10.49 -21.51
N ASN A 114 7.89 -11.61 -21.80
CA ASN A 114 8.19 -12.52 -22.89
C ASN A 114 6.88 -13.06 -23.48
N PRO A 115 6.88 -13.68 -24.67
CA PRO A 115 5.66 -14.15 -25.32
C PRO A 115 4.81 -15.11 -24.46
N LEU A 116 5.48 -15.90 -23.60
CA LEU A 116 4.84 -16.90 -22.74
C LEU A 116 4.31 -16.33 -21.41
N ARG A 117 4.70 -15.09 -21.08
CA ARG A 117 4.33 -14.36 -19.85
C ARG A 117 4.69 -15.12 -18.58
N SER A 118 5.82 -15.80 -18.60
CA SER A 118 6.19 -16.75 -17.56
C SER A 118 7.71 -16.89 -17.43
N ARG A 119 8.18 -17.18 -16.22
CA ARG A 119 9.59 -17.54 -15.99
C ARG A 119 9.95 -18.92 -16.55
N SER A 120 9.04 -19.89 -16.41
CA SER A 120 9.12 -21.22 -17.02
C SER A 120 7.95 -21.40 -17.96
N ALA A 121 8.22 -21.89 -19.19
CA ALA A 121 7.18 -22.16 -20.18
C ALA A 121 6.09 -23.10 -19.65
N GLU A 122 6.43 -24.01 -18.75
CA GLU A 122 5.47 -24.97 -18.22
C GLU A 122 4.42 -24.34 -17.30
N PHE A 123 4.75 -23.26 -16.57
CA PHE A 123 3.86 -22.68 -15.57
C PHE A 123 3.38 -21.29 -15.97
N LEU A 124 2.06 -21.11 -16.03
CA LEU A 124 1.42 -19.82 -16.21
C LEU A 124 0.79 -19.39 -14.88
N VAL A 125 1.08 -18.15 -14.46
CA VAL A 125 0.54 -17.55 -13.25
C VAL A 125 -0.21 -16.29 -13.62
N LEU A 126 -1.49 -16.21 -13.26
CA LEU A 126 -2.36 -15.08 -13.58
C LEU A 126 -3.07 -14.60 -12.31
N ILE A 127 -3.21 -13.28 -12.17
CA ILE A 127 -4.03 -12.68 -11.13
C ILE A 127 -5.39 -12.37 -11.76
N GLY A 128 -6.47 -12.88 -11.18
CA GLY A 128 -7.83 -12.48 -11.52
C GLY A 128 -8.12 -11.14 -10.88
N THR A 129 -7.95 -10.07 -11.66
CA THR A 129 -8.37 -8.70 -11.32
C THR A 129 -9.80 -8.44 -11.73
#